data_AF-A0A974YAR2-F1
#
_entry.id   AF-A0A974YAR2-F1
#
_cell.length_a   1.000
_cell.length_b   1.000
_cell.length_c   1.000
_cell.angle_alpha   90.00
_cell.angle_beta   90.00
_cell.angle_gamma   90.00
#
_symmetry.space_group_name_H-M   'P 1'
#
loop_
_entity.id
_entity.type
_entity.pdbx_description
1 polymer ?
#
loop_
_entity_poly.entity_id
_entity_poly.type
_entity_poly.pdbx_seq_one_letter_code
_entity_poly.pdbx_strand_id
1 'polypeptide(L)' 'MTQEQVEHVARAFYEAEFPGTWNDAQGAIQRHFRDLARTAIATLNRQMAQCRRSATKASAMSDSRKIA' A
#
# COMPACT_ATOMS: atom_id res chain seq x y z
N MET A 1 6.21 4.77 6.52
CA MET A 1 5.14 3.81 6.88
C MET A 1 5.06 3.78 8.38
N THR A 2 3.91 4.13 8.96
CA THR A 2 3.73 4.16 10.41
C THR A 2 3.21 2.81 10.91
N GLN A 3 3.41 2.52 12.21
CA GLN A 3 2.88 1.30 12.83
C GLN A 3 1.35 1.25 12.76
N GLU A 4 0.67 2.38 12.97
CA GLU A 4 -0.78 2.51 12.90
C GLU A 4 -1.35 2.14 11.52
N GLN A 5 -0.69 2.58 10.43
CA GLN A 5 -1.08 2.19 9.07
C GLN A 5 -0.99 0.69 8.85
N VAL A 6 0.05 0.04 9.39
CA VAL A 6 0.22 -1.40 9.29
C VAL A 6 -0.87 -2.13 10.08
N GLU A 7 -1.18 -1.69 11.31
CA GLU A 7 -2.24 -2.31 12.11
C GLU A 7 -3.62 -2.19 11.46
N HIS A 8 -3.97 -1.02 10.91
CA HIS A 8 -5.25 -0.85 10.23
C HIS A 8 -5.41 -1.78 9.02
N VAL A 9 -4.39 -1.87 8.18
CA VAL A 9 -4.42 -2.74 6.99
C VAL A 9 -4.39 -4.21 7.40
N ALA A 10 -3.58 -4.58 8.39
CA ALA A 10 -3.50 -5.96 8.90
C ALA A 10 -4.85 -6.42 9.48
N ARG A 11 -5.49 -5.56 10.26
CA ARG A 11 -6.83 -5.80 10.82
C ARG A 11 -7.87 -5.96 9.71
N ALA A 12 -7.88 -5.06 8.72
CA ALA A 12 -8.82 -5.14 7.61
C ALA A 12 -8.65 -6.45 6.80
N PHE A 13 -7.40 -6.89 6.57
CA PHE A 13 -7.14 -8.16 5.89
C PHE A 13 -7.58 -9.37 6.71
N TYR A 14 -7.35 -9.35 8.03
CA TYR A 14 -7.79 -10.43 8.90
C TYR A 14 -9.32 -10.53 8.97
N GLU A 15 -10.01 -9.41 9.20
CA GLU A 15 -11.48 -9.37 9.31
C GLU A 15 -12.19 -9.69 7.98
N ALA A 16 -11.50 -9.54 6.85
CA ALA A 16 -12.01 -9.98 5.55
C ALA A 16 -11.98 -11.52 5.38
N GLU A 17 -10.99 -12.18 5.98
CA GLU A 17 -10.74 -13.62 5.82
C GLU A 17 -11.38 -14.45 6.95
N PHE A 18 -11.48 -13.88 8.15
CA PHE A 18 -11.94 -14.57 9.34
C PHE A 18 -13.17 -13.90 9.95
N PRO A 19 -14.17 -14.68 10.41
CA PRO A 19 -15.35 -14.14 11.09
C PRO A 19 -15.09 -13.66 12.53
N GLY A 20 -13.83 -13.68 13.00
CA GLY A 20 -13.44 -13.34 14.36
C GLY A 20 -12.92 -11.90 14.49
N THR A 21 -12.66 -11.46 15.73
CA THR A 21 -12.06 -10.14 15.97
C THR A 21 -10.54 -10.21 15.90
N TRP A 22 -9.93 -9.16 15.36
CA TRP A 22 -8.46 -9.05 15.28
C TRP A 22 -7.75 -9.21 16.64
N ASN A 23 -8.39 -8.75 17.72
CA ASN A 23 -7.81 -8.80 19.06
C ASN A 23 -7.74 -10.23 19.62
N ASP A 24 -8.62 -11.12 19.17
CA ASP A 24 -8.65 -12.53 19.58
C ASP A 24 -7.72 -13.41 18.74
N ALA A 25 -7.17 -12.85 17.64
CA ALA A 25 -6.28 -13.58 16.77
C ALA A 25 -4.98 -13.96 17.51
N GLN A 26 -4.52 -15.20 17.30
CA GLN A 26 -3.25 -15.66 17.85
C GLN A 26 -2.09 -14.76 17.39
N GLY A 27 -1.11 -14.54 18.27
CA GLY A 27 0.01 -13.63 17.97
C GLY A 27 0.80 -13.99 16.69
N ALA A 28 0.85 -15.28 16.32
CA ALA A 28 1.45 -15.70 15.05
C ALA A 28 0.64 -15.24 13.83
N ILE A 29 -0.69 -15.33 13.90
CA ILE A 29 -1.61 -14.87 12.87
C ILE A 29 -1.51 -13.34 12.74
N GLN A 30 -1.51 -12.62 13.87
CA GLN A 30 -1.36 -11.17 13.83
C GLN A 30 -0.03 -10.74 13.19
N ARG A 31 1.08 -11.43 13.50
CA ARG A 31 2.37 -11.16 12.85
C ARG A 31 2.30 -11.39 11.33
N HIS A 32 1.69 -12.49 10.91
CA HIS A 32 1.53 -12.80 9.48
C HIS A 32 0.77 -11.70 8.74
N PHE A 33 -0.37 -11.26 9.26
CA PHE A 33 -1.16 -10.20 8.64
C PHE A 33 -0.47 -8.82 8.67
N ARG A 34 0.33 -8.53 9.69
CA ARG A 34 1.19 -7.33 9.70
C ARG A 34 2.23 -7.38 8.58
N ASP A 35 2.83 -8.53 8.31
CA ASP A 35 3.80 -8.68 7.22
C ASP A 35 3.14 -8.53 5.83
N LEU A 36 1.93 -9.08 5.67
CA LEU A 36 1.11 -8.85 4.47
C LEU A 36 0.79 -7.36 4.30
N ALA A 37 0.36 -6.69 5.36
CA ALA A 37 0.06 -5.25 5.34
C ALA A 37 1.27 -4.40 4.94
N ARG A 38 2.45 -4.67 5.50
CA ARG A 38 3.70 -3.98 5.12
C ARG A 38 4.01 -4.17 3.63
N THR A 39 3.85 -5.39 3.13
CA THR A 39 4.11 -5.73 1.72
C THR A 39 3.15 -5.02 0.78
N ALA A 40 1.86 -5.01 1.13
CA ALA A 40 0.82 -4.32 0.35
C ALA A 40 1.08 -2.81 0.30
N ILE A 41 1.33 -2.17 1.46
CA ILE A 41 1.63 -0.74 1.54
C ILE A 41 2.89 -0.38 0.72
N ALA A 42 3.96 -1.17 0.86
CA ALA A 42 5.19 -0.94 0.10
C ALA A 42 4.97 -1.06 -1.41
N THR A 43 4.21 -2.07 -1.85
CA THR A 43 3.87 -2.30 -3.26
C THR A 43 3.05 -1.14 -3.81
N LEU A 44 2.01 -0.72 -3.08
CA LEU A 44 1.16 0.40 -3.47
C LEU A 44 1.97 1.71 -3.57
N ASN A 45 2.82 2.00 -2.58
CA ASN A 45 3.68 3.18 -2.61
C ASN A 45 4.65 3.16 -3.80
N ARG A 46 5.21 2.00 -4.14
CA ARG A 46 6.07 1.85 -5.32
C ARG A 46 5.30 2.11 -6.61
N GLN A 47 4.10 1.54 -6.75
CA GLN A 47 3.24 1.76 -7.91
C GLN A 47 2.82 3.22 -8.05
N MET A 48 2.38 3.86 -6.96
CA MET A 48 2.05 5.29 -6.97
C MET A 48 3.23 6.17 -7.34
N ALA A 49 4.43 5.88 -6.82
CA ALA A 49 5.65 6.61 -7.19
C ALA A 49 6.02 6.41 -8.67
N GLN A 50 5.78 5.22 -9.23
CA GLN A 50 5.95 4.98 -10.66
C GLN A 50 4.94 5.77 -11.49
N CYS A 51 3.66 5.75 -11.13
CA CYS A 51 2.62 6.52 -11.82
C CYS A 51 2.91 8.03 -11.81
N ARG A 52 3.34 8.58 -10.67
CA ARG A 52 3.75 9.98 -10.57
C ARG A 52 4.90 10.31 -11.51
N ARG A 53 5.96 9.50 -11.53
CA ARG A 53 7.11 9.70 -12.43
C ARG A 53 6.70 9.66 -13.91
N SER A 54 5.84 8.72 -14.29
CA SER A 54 5.32 8.63 -15.66
C SER A 54 4.46 9.84 -16.03
N ALA A 55 3.61 10.32 -15.11
CA ALA A 55 2.79 11.50 -15.33
C ALA A 55 3.64 12.77 -15.49
N THR A 56 4.68 12.96 -14.66
CA THR A 56 5.61 14.09 -14.79
C THR A 56 6.38 14.04 -16.10
N LYS A 57 6.82 12.84 -16.52
CA LYS A 57 7.53 12.65 -17.81
C LYS A 57 6.62 12.94 -19.01
N ALA A 58 5.35 12.52 -18.96
CA ALA A 58 4.37 12.81 -20.00
C ALA A 58 4.07 14.32 -20.11
N SER A 59 4.00 15.04 -18.98
CA SER A 59 3.81 16.50 -18.99
C SER A 59 4.98 17.23 -19.64
N ALA A 60 6.23 16.86 -19.31
CA ALA A 60 7.42 17.49 -19.86
C ALA A 60 7.59 17.29 -21.39
N MET A 61 7.18 16.13 -21.91
CA MET A 61 7.18 15.87 -23.34
C MET A 61 6.12 16.68 -24.11
N SER A 62 4.96 16.96 -23.49
CA SER A 62 3.90 17.76 -24.12
C SER A 62 4.26 19.24 -24.21
N ASP A 63 4.97 19.80 -23.21
CA ASP A 63 5.44 21.18 -23.26
C ASP A 63 6.57 21.38 -24.29
N SER A 64 7.44 20.38 -24.44
CA SER A 64 8.53 20.43 -25.43
C SER A 64 8.03 20.41 -26.89
N ARG A 65 6.81 19.91 -27.14
CA ARG A 65 6.22 19.82 -28.49
C ARG A 65 5.45 21.09 -28.91
N LYS A 66 5.27 22.07 -28.01
CA LYS A 66 4.60 23.35 -28.31
C LYS A 66 5.55 24.46 -28.77
N ILE A 67 6.86 24.24 -28.72
CA ILE A 67 7.90 25.24 -29.02
C ILE A 67 8.68 24.90 -30.31
N ALA A 68 8.17 24.00 -31.14
CA ALA A 68 8.74 23.62 -32.44
C ALA A 68 7.74 23.89 -33.56
#